data_AF-A0A1I6XZ73-F1
#
_entry.id   AF-A0A1I6XZ73-F1
#
_cell.length_a   1.000
_cell.length_b   1.000
_cell.length_c   1.000
_cell.angle_alpha   90.00
_cell.angle_beta   90.00
_cell.angle_gamma   90.00
#
_symmetry.space_group_name_H-M   'P 1'
#
loop_
_entity.id
_entity.type
_entity.pdbx_description
1 polymer ?
#
loop_
_entity_poly.entity_id
_entity_poly.type
_entity_poly.pdbx_seq_one_letter_code
_entity_poly.pdbx_strand_id
1 'polypeptide(L)'
;MKLTFLILSILFTVQCFGQKWHLNKVDKNEDYPYEYWFQFENKEDTSSYQLTTKLNRENSTIRLIDNQGDTVIFANIKVINLAIESETNLTSDFNGNTQLRLENGKYRIEVKASNYAPFNLEFEIGNGQQIDLNIILGLAPELEVYQIDSKTELEETEILEIIKCVRINRDDFHKICSNLKKYRIMMHI
;
A
#
# COMPACT_ATOMS: atom_id res chain seq x y z
N MET A 1 40.30 20.62 31.94
CA MET A 1 38.98 19.96 32.00
C MET A 1 38.00 20.71 31.11
N LYS A 2 37.60 20.13 29.99
CA LYS A 2 36.42 20.57 29.23
C LYS A 2 35.59 19.33 28.96
N LEU A 3 34.41 19.32 29.55
CA LEU A 3 33.44 18.23 29.57
C LEU A 3 32.63 18.31 28.27
N THR A 4 32.79 17.32 27.39
CA THR A 4 31.99 17.18 26.17
C THR A 4 30.66 16.54 26.54
N PHE A 5 29.57 17.30 26.54
CA PHE A 5 28.22 16.75 26.62
C PHE A 5 27.81 16.27 25.23
N LEU A 6 27.76 14.95 25.05
CA LEU A 6 27.11 14.31 23.92
C LEU A 6 25.62 14.18 24.28
N ILE A 7 24.79 15.11 23.82
CA ILE A 7 23.33 14.99 23.95
C ILE A 7 22.87 14.06 22.83
N LEU A 8 22.73 12.77 23.16
CA LEU A 8 22.04 11.80 22.32
C LEU A 8 20.53 11.99 22.54
N SER A 9 19.94 12.94 21.82
CA SER A 9 18.49 13.11 21.76
C SER A 9 17.90 11.96 20.93
N ILE A 10 17.54 10.87 21.61
CA ILE A 10 16.67 9.84 21.04
C ILE A 10 15.28 10.46 20.96
N LEU A 11 14.96 11.05 19.80
CA LEU A 11 13.59 11.37 19.42
C LEU A 11 12.86 10.04 19.24
N PHE A 12 12.22 9.54 20.31
CA PHE A 12 11.08 8.65 20.15
C PHE A 12 9.97 9.49 19.52
N THR A 13 9.99 9.59 18.19
CA THR A 13 8.78 9.89 17.44
C THR A 13 7.87 8.70 17.69
N VAL A 14 6.91 8.88 18.60
CA VAL A 14 5.70 8.07 18.58
C VAL A 14 5.13 8.31 17.20
N GLN A 15 5.36 7.38 16.27
CA GLN A 15 4.68 7.38 14.99
C GLN A 15 3.21 7.18 15.36
N CYS A 16 2.50 8.29 15.51
CA CYS A 16 1.05 8.30 15.58
C CYS A 16 0.59 7.52 14.35
N PHE A 17 -0.03 6.36 14.60
CA PHE A 17 -0.61 5.50 13.60
C PHE A 17 -1.36 6.38 12.59
N GLY A 18 -0.87 6.46 11.36
CA GLY A 18 -1.36 7.37 10.31
C GLY A 18 -2.73 6.99 9.74
N GLN A 19 -3.54 6.32 10.56
CA GLN A 19 -4.85 5.79 10.25
C GLN A 19 -5.90 6.87 10.45
N LYS A 20 -6.46 7.38 9.35
CA LYS A 20 -7.53 8.37 9.41
C LYS A 20 -8.84 7.71 9.84
N TRP A 21 -9.53 8.34 10.77
CA TRP A 21 -10.91 8.05 11.16
C TRP A 21 -11.72 9.35 11.14
N HIS A 22 -13.04 9.26 11.05
CA HIS A 22 -13.92 10.43 11.17
C HIS A 22 -15.21 10.08 11.89
N LEU A 23 -15.74 11.04 12.65
CA LEU A 23 -17.10 10.99 13.19
C LEU A 23 -18.07 11.21 12.02
N ASN A 24 -18.83 10.19 11.68
CA ASN A 24 -19.74 10.19 10.53
C ASN A 24 -21.14 10.72 10.90
N LYS A 25 -21.69 10.26 12.03
CA LYS A 25 -23.06 10.59 12.44
C LYS A 25 -23.17 10.74 13.95
N VAL A 26 -24.03 11.67 14.39
CA VAL A 26 -24.55 11.74 15.76
C VAL A 26 -26.08 11.76 15.74
N ASP A 27 -26.73 10.75 16.33
CA ASP A 27 -28.18 10.60 16.38
C ASP A 27 -28.68 10.18 17.76
N LYS A 28 -29.08 11.17 18.57
CA LYS A 28 -29.44 10.95 19.98
C LYS A 28 -30.70 10.09 20.21
N ASN A 29 -31.40 9.70 19.15
CA ASN A 29 -32.61 8.87 19.24
C ASN A 29 -32.30 7.37 19.08
N GLU A 30 -31.07 7.01 18.72
CA GLU A 30 -30.61 5.62 18.53
C GLU A 30 -29.95 5.06 19.80
N ASP A 31 -29.92 3.73 19.94
CA ASP A 31 -29.22 3.05 21.06
C ASP A 31 -27.69 3.29 21.01
N TYR A 32 -27.15 3.55 19.82
CA TYR A 32 -25.77 3.93 19.57
C TYR A 32 -25.74 5.29 18.84
N PRO A 33 -25.78 6.41 19.57
CA PRO A 33 -25.93 7.72 18.98
C PRO A 33 -24.66 8.26 18.33
N TYR A 34 -23.49 7.63 18.45
CA TYR A 34 -22.23 8.10 17.84
C TYR A 34 -21.66 7.07 16.87
N GLU A 35 -21.32 7.50 15.67
CA GLU A 35 -20.87 6.63 14.58
C GLU A 35 -19.52 7.09 14.03
N TYR A 36 -18.50 6.24 14.12
CA TYR A 36 -17.13 6.54 13.65
C TYR A 36 -16.71 5.58 12.55
N TRP A 37 -16.06 6.09 11.51
CA TRP A 37 -15.65 5.29 10.33
C TRP A 37 -14.14 5.33 10.14
N PHE A 38 -13.54 4.18 9.83
CA PHE A 38 -12.13 4.05 9.48
C PHE A 38 -11.89 2.93 8.47
N GLN A 39 -10.77 3.00 7.74
CA GLN A 39 -10.40 2.03 6.70
C GLN A 39 -8.88 1.88 6.70
N PHE A 40 -8.35 0.66 6.70
CA PHE A 40 -6.89 0.51 6.76
C PHE A 40 -6.18 1.04 5.51
N GLU A 41 -5.41 2.10 5.72
CA GLU A 41 -4.56 2.68 4.69
C GLU A 41 -3.19 1.99 4.85
N ASN A 42 -2.84 1.05 3.96
CA ASN A 42 -1.56 0.31 3.94
C ASN A 42 -0.35 1.22 3.61
N LYS A 43 -0.29 2.42 4.21
CA LYS A 43 0.65 3.50 3.90
C LYS A 43 2.12 3.16 4.11
N GLU A 44 2.41 2.23 5.01
CA GLU A 44 3.77 1.77 5.28
C GLU A 44 4.21 0.67 4.30
N ASP A 45 3.26 0.07 3.58
CA ASP A 45 3.46 -0.96 2.57
C ASP A 45 3.61 -0.29 1.18
N THR A 46 4.76 0.33 0.94
CA THR A 46 5.02 1.10 -0.29
C THR A 46 5.75 0.27 -1.34
N SER A 47 5.48 0.56 -2.61
CA SER A 47 6.21 -0.04 -3.73
C SER A 47 7.66 0.47 -3.82
N SER A 48 8.57 -0.40 -4.25
CA SER A 48 9.97 -0.07 -4.54
C SER A 48 10.45 -0.79 -5.80
N TYR A 49 11.65 -0.44 -6.29
CA TYR A 49 12.19 -1.09 -7.48
C TYR A 49 13.72 -1.10 -7.50
N GLN A 50 14.26 -2.03 -8.28
CA GLN A 50 15.66 -2.05 -8.70
C GLN A 50 15.72 -2.20 -10.22
N LEU A 51 16.39 -1.26 -10.88
CA LEU A 51 16.62 -1.26 -12.32
C LEU A 51 18.10 -1.47 -12.60
N THR A 52 18.42 -2.43 -13.46
CA THR A 52 19.78 -2.67 -13.94
C THR A 52 19.80 -2.71 -15.46
N THR A 53 20.70 -1.94 -16.07
CA THR A 53 20.90 -1.96 -17.53
C THR A 53 21.91 -3.04 -17.92
N LYS A 54 21.64 -3.76 -19.00
CA LYS A 54 22.50 -4.79 -19.60
C LYS A 54 22.71 -4.50 -21.08
N LEU A 55 23.94 -4.68 -21.56
CA LEU A 55 24.27 -4.61 -22.98
C LEU A 55 24.14 -6.00 -23.63
N ASN A 56 23.88 -6.03 -24.94
CA ASN A 56 23.88 -7.25 -25.76
C ASN A 56 22.88 -8.32 -25.30
N ARG A 57 21.79 -7.90 -24.65
CA ARG A 57 20.63 -8.75 -24.34
C ARG A 57 19.58 -8.60 -25.43
N GLU A 58 18.86 -9.69 -25.70
CA GLU A 58 17.79 -9.68 -26.69
C GLU A 58 16.55 -8.95 -26.17
N ASN A 59 16.17 -9.24 -24.93
CA ASN A 59 14.97 -8.71 -24.28
C ASN A 59 15.28 -8.10 -22.91
N SER A 60 14.49 -7.10 -22.56
CA SER A 60 14.32 -6.63 -21.19
C SER A 60 13.46 -7.60 -20.40
N THR A 61 13.73 -7.71 -19.10
CA THR A 61 12.98 -8.55 -18.17
C THR A 61 12.35 -7.67 -17.09
N ILE A 62 11.10 -7.97 -16.76
CA ILE A 62 10.38 -7.31 -15.68
C ILE A 62 9.89 -8.42 -14.74
N ARG A 63 10.23 -8.31 -13.45
CA ARG A 63 9.81 -9.23 -12.39
C ARG A 63 9.03 -8.47 -11.33
N LEU A 64 7.90 -9.02 -10.94
CA LEU A 64 7.00 -8.46 -9.93
C LEU A 64 6.93 -9.39 -8.71
N ILE A 65 7.23 -8.82 -7.54
CA ILE A 65 7.00 -9.45 -6.24
C ILE A 65 6.32 -8.45 -5.31
N ASP A 66 5.81 -8.89 -4.16
CA ASP A 66 5.35 -8.01 -3.10
C ASP A 66 6.37 -7.89 -1.96
N ASN A 67 6.02 -7.09 -0.95
CA ASN A 67 6.88 -6.84 0.21
C ASN A 67 7.07 -8.08 1.12
N GLN A 68 6.28 -9.15 0.92
CA GLN A 68 6.46 -10.44 1.58
C GLN A 68 7.39 -11.37 0.78
N GLY A 69 7.69 -11.00 -0.47
CA GLY A 69 8.53 -11.76 -1.39
C GLY A 69 7.74 -12.71 -2.28
N ASP A 70 6.41 -12.69 -2.20
CA ASP A 70 5.53 -13.51 -3.02
C ASP A 70 5.44 -12.94 -4.44
N THR A 71 5.27 -13.82 -5.42
CA THR A 71 5.21 -13.43 -6.84
C THR A 71 3.87 -12.81 -7.20
N VAL A 72 3.89 -11.66 -7.89
CA VAL A 72 2.66 -11.02 -8.37
C VAL A 72 2.35 -11.48 -9.80
N ILE A 73 1.44 -12.45 -9.88
CA ILE A 73 1.00 -13.07 -11.13
C ILE A 73 -0.16 -12.30 -11.78
N PHE A 74 -0.30 -12.40 -13.10
CA PHE A 74 -1.39 -11.80 -13.87
C PHE A 74 -1.54 -10.27 -13.71
N ALA A 75 -0.48 -9.57 -13.34
CA ALA A 75 -0.48 -8.11 -13.29
C ALA A 75 -0.56 -7.55 -14.71
N ASN A 76 -1.37 -6.51 -14.90
CA ASN A 76 -1.37 -5.73 -16.13
C ASN A 76 -0.17 -4.79 -16.14
N ILE A 77 0.67 -4.91 -17.17
CA ILE A 77 1.87 -4.10 -17.33
C ILE A 77 1.73 -3.35 -18.65
N LYS A 78 1.70 -2.03 -18.58
CA LYS A 78 1.71 -1.16 -19.76
C LYS A 78 3.09 -0.51 -19.88
N VAL A 79 3.73 -0.69 -21.02
CA VAL A 79 4.99 -0.03 -21.37
C VAL A 79 4.74 0.97 -22.49
N ILE A 80 5.04 2.24 -22.24
CA ILE A 80 4.73 3.36 -23.13
C ILE A 80 6.03 3.97 -23.61
N ASN A 81 6.27 3.99 -24.92
CA ASN A 81 7.36 4.79 -25.49
C ASN A 81 6.90 6.26 -25.55
N LEU A 82 7.58 7.13 -24.80
CA LEU A 82 7.17 8.53 -24.63
C LEU A 82 7.45 9.40 -25.86
N ALA A 83 8.31 8.97 -26.78
CA ALA A 83 8.64 9.75 -27.97
C ALA A 83 7.59 9.59 -29.09
N ILE A 84 7.04 8.38 -29.22
CA ILE A 84 6.08 8.03 -30.28
C ILE A 84 4.70 7.68 -29.73
N GLU A 85 4.51 7.80 -28.41
CA GLU A 85 3.27 7.49 -27.68
C GLU A 85 2.71 6.07 -27.94
N SER A 86 3.57 5.13 -28.35
CA SER A 86 3.16 3.76 -28.59
C SER A 86 3.08 2.98 -27.28
N GLU A 87 2.01 2.21 -27.11
CA GLU A 87 1.78 1.37 -25.92
C GLU A 87 1.97 -0.11 -26.25
N THR A 88 2.64 -0.83 -25.35
CA THR A 88 2.68 -2.30 -25.33
C THR A 88 2.07 -2.79 -24.02
N ASN A 89 1.03 -3.62 -24.12
CA ASN A 89 0.36 -4.22 -22.96
C ASN A 89 0.84 -5.66 -22.78
N LEU A 90 1.26 -5.98 -21.57
CA LEU A 90 1.80 -7.26 -21.16
C LEU A 90 1.06 -7.75 -19.91
N THR A 91 1.23 -9.03 -19.61
CA THR A 91 0.73 -9.65 -18.39
C THR A 91 1.85 -10.47 -17.77
N SER A 92 2.05 -10.37 -16.46
CA SER A 92 3.03 -11.21 -15.76
C SER A 92 2.59 -12.69 -15.76
N ASP A 93 3.54 -13.59 -15.95
CA ASP A 93 3.33 -15.02 -15.92
C ASP A 93 3.15 -15.57 -14.48
N PHE A 94 3.07 -16.90 -14.36
CA PHE A 94 2.96 -17.59 -13.06
C PHE A 94 4.17 -17.41 -12.13
N ASN A 95 5.29 -16.89 -12.64
CA ASN A 95 6.48 -16.58 -11.87
C ASN A 95 6.61 -15.07 -11.61
N GLY A 96 5.58 -14.28 -11.96
CA GLY A 96 5.59 -12.82 -11.85
C GLY A 96 6.49 -12.13 -12.88
N ASN A 97 6.87 -12.82 -13.98
CA ASN A 97 7.81 -12.30 -14.97
C ASN A 97 7.11 -11.92 -16.28
N THR A 98 7.70 -10.97 -17.00
CA THR A 98 7.43 -10.74 -18.43
C THR A 98 8.71 -10.29 -19.15
N GLN A 99 8.71 -10.42 -20.47
CA GLN A 99 9.83 -10.03 -21.31
C GLN A 99 9.34 -9.24 -22.52
N LEU A 100 10.09 -8.22 -22.90
CA LEU A 100 9.89 -7.51 -24.15
C LEU A 100 11.21 -6.95 -24.66
N ARG A 101 11.31 -6.82 -25.98
CA ARG A 101 12.41 -6.07 -26.59
C ARG A 101 12.07 -4.58 -26.56
N LEU A 102 12.97 -3.78 -26.03
CA LEU A 102 12.87 -2.32 -26.05
C LEU A 102 13.84 -1.74 -27.05
N GLU A 103 13.35 -0.88 -27.93
CA GLU A 103 14.18 -0.07 -28.80
C GLU A 103 14.71 1.16 -28.04
N ASN A 104 15.72 1.83 -28.58
CA ASN A 104 16.25 3.07 -28.02
C ASN A 104 15.11 4.10 -27.83
N GLY A 105 15.00 4.65 -26.61
CA GLY A 105 14.03 5.68 -26.32
C GLY A 105 13.78 5.91 -24.83
N LYS A 106 12.87 6.83 -24.54
CA LYS A 106 12.35 7.08 -23.19
C LYS A 106 11.04 6.34 -23.00
N TYR A 107 10.87 5.72 -21.85
CA TYR A 107 9.71 4.89 -21.56
C TYR A 107 9.09 5.24 -20.22
N ARG A 108 7.79 5.01 -20.11
CA ARG A 108 7.06 4.88 -18.84
C ARG A 108 6.49 3.48 -18.75
N ILE A 109 6.69 2.83 -17.60
CA ILE A 109 5.98 1.60 -17.25
C ILE A 109 4.91 1.92 -16.21
N GLU A 110 3.73 1.36 -16.41
CA GLU A 110 2.60 1.41 -15.49
C GLU A 110 2.21 -0.02 -15.13
N VAL A 111 2.13 -0.34 -13.85
CA VAL A 111 1.77 -1.67 -13.36
C VAL A 111 0.51 -1.59 -12.51
N LYS A 112 -0.45 -2.46 -12.81
CA LYS A 112 -1.70 -2.61 -12.06
C LYS A 112 -1.93 -4.08 -11.76
N ALA A 113 -2.17 -4.38 -10.49
CA ALA A 113 -2.51 -5.73 -10.02
C ALA A 113 -3.56 -5.61 -8.92
N SER A 114 -4.42 -6.63 -8.80
CA SER A 114 -5.43 -6.67 -7.73
C SER A 114 -4.77 -6.61 -6.36
N ASN A 115 -5.34 -5.83 -5.45
CA ASN A 115 -4.86 -5.60 -4.07
C ASN A 115 -3.57 -4.80 -3.92
N TYR A 116 -2.93 -4.37 -5.02
CA TYR A 116 -1.70 -3.59 -4.98
C TYR A 116 -1.91 -2.14 -5.42
N ALA A 117 -1.14 -1.24 -4.82
CA ALA A 117 -1.11 0.16 -5.24
C ALA A 117 -0.54 0.26 -6.67
N PRO A 118 -1.10 1.12 -7.54
CA PRO A 118 -0.54 1.33 -8.87
C PRO A 118 0.91 1.80 -8.81
N PHE A 119 1.77 1.22 -9.65
CA PHE A 119 3.18 1.58 -9.75
C PHE A 119 3.47 2.22 -11.11
N ASN A 120 4.27 3.31 -11.11
CA ASN A 120 4.70 3.97 -12.32
C ASN A 120 6.20 4.29 -12.22
N LEU A 121 6.93 4.08 -13.31
CA LEU A 121 8.35 4.41 -13.41
C LEU A 121 8.69 4.88 -14.81
N GLU A 122 9.46 5.96 -14.91
CA GLU A 122 10.06 6.40 -16.16
C GLU A 122 11.53 6.00 -16.21
N PHE A 123 12.01 5.56 -17.38
CA PHE A 123 13.40 5.15 -17.60
C PHE A 123 13.79 5.32 -19.07
N GLU A 124 15.09 5.23 -19.37
CA GLU A 124 15.63 5.37 -20.72
C GLU A 124 16.36 4.10 -21.15
N ILE A 125 16.25 3.78 -22.44
CA ILE A 125 16.94 2.68 -23.11
C ILE A 125 17.91 3.27 -24.12
N GLY A 126 19.20 3.07 -23.91
CA GLY A 126 20.24 3.41 -24.87
C GLY A 126 20.40 2.36 -25.97
N ASN A 127 21.26 2.66 -26.94
CA ASN A 127 21.49 1.76 -28.07
C ASN A 127 22.06 0.40 -27.62
N GLY A 128 21.42 -0.69 -28.06
CA GLY A 128 21.81 -2.07 -27.70
C GLY A 128 21.63 -2.43 -26.22
N GLN A 129 20.97 -1.58 -25.45
CA GLN A 129 20.69 -1.82 -24.03
C GLN A 129 19.32 -2.49 -23.86
N GLN A 130 19.22 -3.33 -22.85
CA GLN A 130 17.98 -3.84 -22.28
C GLN A 130 18.06 -3.69 -20.75
N ILE A 131 16.94 -3.86 -20.05
CA ILE A 131 16.89 -3.75 -18.59
C ILE A 131 16.48 -5.05 -17.91
N ASP A 132 16.97 -5.25 -16.70
CA ASP A 132 16.36 -6.12 -15.71
C ASP A 132 15.70 -5.21 -14.66
N LEU A 133 14.37 -5.24 -14.59
CA LEU A 133 13.56 -4.43 -13.68
C LEU A 133 12.86 -5.34 -12.68
N ASN A 134 13.28 -5.27 -11.42
CA ASN A 134 12.60 -5.91 -10.30
C ASN A 134 11.73 -4.87 -9.61
N ILE A 135 10.42 -5.08 -9.59
CA ILE A 135 9.45 -4.21 -8.91
C ILE A 135 8.90 -4.97 -7.71
N ILE A 136 8.94 -4.32 -6.55
CA ILE A 136 8.29 -4.77 -5.33
C ILE A 136 7.03 -3.92 -5.17
N LEU A 137 5.86 -4.52 -5.28
CA LEU A 137 4.57 -3.82 -5.18
C LEU A 137 4.11 -3.76 -3.73
N GLY A 138 3.72 -2.55 -3.30
CA GLY A 138 3.05 -2.33 -2.04
C GLY A 138 1.54 -2.50 -2.14
N LEU A 139 0.89 -2.80 -1.02
CA LEU A 139 -0.56 -3.01 -0.98
C LEU A 139 -1.35 -1.71 -1.25
N ALA A 140 -2.47 -1.85 -1.94
CA ALA A 140 -3.46 -0.79 -2.04
C ALA A 140 -4.11 -0.53 -0.66
N PRO A 141 -4.76 0.63 -0.46
CA PRO A 141 -5.71 0.79 0.63
C PRO A 141 -6.75 -0.34 0.61
N GLU A 142 -7.11 -0.84 1.78
CA GLU A 142 -8.09 -1.92 1.90
C GLU A 142 -9.46 -1.43 1.50
N LEU A 143 -10.28 -2.26 0.87
CA LEU A 143 -11.65 -1.87 0.53
C LEU A 143 -12.59 -1.88 1.74
N GLU A 144 -12.25 -2.66 2.76
CA GLU A 144 -13.05 -2.81 3.97
C GLU A 144 -13.11 -1.51 4.77
N VAL A 145 -14.34 -1.08 5.07
CA VAL A 145 -14.62 0.07 5.93
C VAL A 145 -15.21 -0.43 7.23
N TYR A 146 -14.62 -0.01 8.33
CA TYR A 146 -15.04 -0.38 9.67
C TYR A 146 -15.83 0.77 10.31
N GLN A 147 -16.92 0.40 10.98
CA GLN A 147 -17.80 1.31 11.70
C GLN A 147 -17.77 0.98 13.19
N ILE A 148 -17.56 2.00 14.03
CA ILE A 148 -17.70 1.92 15.48
C ILE A 148 -19.00 2.65 15.84
N ASP A 149 -19.99 1.88 16.28
CA ASP A 149 -21.22 2.39 16.87
C ASP A 149 -21.04 2.50 18.38
N SER A 150 -21.14 3.69 18.94
CA SER A 150 -20.92 3.94 20.37
C SER A 150 -22.13 4.57 21.06
N LYS A 151 -22.38 4.12 22.30
CA LYS A 151 -23.42 4.66 23.20
C LYS A 151 -23.09 6.05 23.72
N THR A 152 -21.80 6.38 23.77
CA THR A 152 -21.26 7.68 24.22
C THR A 152 -20.20 8.17 23.24
N GLU A 153 -19.90 9.47 23.28
CA GLU A 153 -18.76 10.00 22.56
C GLU A 153 -17.47 9.28 23.02
N LEU A 154 -16.63 8.92 22.07
CA LEU A 154 -15.33 8.29 22.31
C LEU A 154 -14.23 9.33 22.13
N GLU A 155 -13.26 9.30 23.03
CA GLU A 155 -12.03 10.08 22.88
C GLU A 155 -11.17 9.48 21.76
N GLU A 156 -10.34 10.31 21.12
CA GLU A 156 -9.45 9.89 20.03
C GLU A 156 -8.57 8.69 20.43
N THR A 157 -8.04 8.68 21.65
CA THR A 157 -7.21 7.57 22.14
C THR A 157 -7.97 6.25 22.20
N GLU A 158 -9.25 6.27 22.58
CA GLU A 158 -10.09 5.06 22.60
C GLU A 158 -10.35 4.55 21.19
N ILE A 159 -10.59 5.45 20.23
CA ILE A 159 -10.79 5.10 18.83
C ILE A 159 -9.51 4.44 18.27
N LEU A 160 -8.33 5.00 18.55
CA LEU A 160 -7.06 4.43 18.11
C LEU A 160 -6.78 3.06 18.73
N GLU A 161 -7.14 2.83 20.00
CA GLU A 161 -7.03 1.52 20.64
C GLU A 161 -7.97 0.49 20.01
N ILE A 162 -9.21 0.88 19.68
CA ILE A 162 -10.17 0.03 18.97
C ILE A 162 -9.63 -0.36 17.59
N ILE A 163 -9.16 0.62 16.81
CA ILE A 163 -8.55 0.41 15.49
C ILE A 163 -7.38 -0.57 15.58
N LYS A 164 -6.51 -0.40 16.60
CA LYS A 164 -5.38 -1.31 16.84
C LYS A 164 -5.86 -2.73 17.18
N CYS A 165 -6.90 -2.88 17.97
CA CYS A 165 -7.49 -4.19 18.25
C CYS A 165 -8.00 -4.86 16.96
N VAL A 166 -8.75 -4.13 16.13
CA VAL A 166 -9.31 -4.64 14.87
C VAL A 166 -8.19 -5.09 13.93
N ARG A 167 -7.10 -4.33 13.83
CA ARG A 167 -5.93 -4.68 12.99
C ARG A 167 -5.34 -6.04 13.35
N ILE A 168 -5.30 -6.38 14.64
CA ILE A 168 -4.71 -7.64 15.14
C ILE A 168 -5.71 -8.80 15.03
N ASN A 169 -7.00 -8.54 15.13
CA ASN A 169 -8.05 -9.56 15.25
C ASN A 169 -9.01 -9.55 14.05
N ARG A 170 -8.50 -9.48 12.82
CA ARG A 170 -9.32 -9.28 11.62
C ARG A 170 -10.44 -10.30 11.42
N ASP A 171 -10.23 -11.56 11.76
CA ASP A 171 -11.24 -12.60 11.52
C ASP A 171 -12.40 -12.55 12.55
N ASP A 172 -12.14 -12.04 13.75
CA ASP A 172 -13.05 -12.09 14.90
C ASP A 172 -13.26 -10.71 15.58
N PHE A 173 -12.96 -9.61 14.88
CA PHE A 173 -12.93 -8.27 15.47
C PHE A 173 -14.26 -7.89 16.13
N HIS A 174 -15.38 -8.29 15.52
CA HIS A 174 -16.73 -7.99 15.98
C HIS A 174 -16.97 -8.55 17.39
N LYS A 175 -16.33 -9.68 17.74
CA LYS A 175 -16.44 -10.34 19.04
C LYS A 175 -15.35 -9.89 20.01
N ILE A 176 -14.11 -9.82 19.54
CA ILE A 176 -12.94 -9.57 20.39
C ILE A 176 -12.81 -8.08 20.75
N CYS A 177 -13.07 -7.21 19.78
CA CYS A 177 -12.81 -5.78 19.91
C CYS A 177 -14.05 -4.98 20.32
N SER A 178 -15.26 -5.55 20.26
CA SER A 178 -16.49 -4.88 20.71
C SER A 178 -16.69 -4.99 22.22
N ASN A 179 -17.20 -3.91 22.84
CA ASN A 179 -17.74 -3.95 24.19
C ASN A 179 -19.23 -3.60 24.12
N LEU A 180 -20.12 -4.59 24.02
CA LEU A 180 -21.55 -4.38 23.76
C LEU A 180 -22.29 -3.50 24.79
N LYS A 181 -21.68 -3.20 25.94
CA LYS A 181 -22.22 -2.22 26.90
C LYS A 181 -21.87 -0.77 26.52
N LYS A 182 -20.85 -0.54 25.70
CA LYS A 182 -20.31 0.76 25.31
C LYS A 182 -20.33 0.98 23.79
N TYR A 183 -19.81 0.04 23.01
CA TYR A 183 -19.72 0.16 21.55
C TYR A 183 -19.70 -1.21 20.86
N ARG A 184 -20.08 -1.25 19.58
CA ARG A 184 -19.95 -2.41 18.70
C ARG A 184 -19.23 -2.03 17.42
N ILE A 185 -18.55 -2.99 16.81
CA ILE A 185 -17.79 -2.78 15.58
C ILE A 185 -18.41 -3.61 14.47
N MET A 186 -18.60 -2.99 13.31
CA MET A 186 -19.13 -3.60 12.09
C MET A 186 -18.18 -3.34 10.93
N MET A 187 -18.27 -4.15 9.88
CA MET A 187 -17.50 -3.99 8.64
C MET A 187 -18.46 -3.90 7.46
N HIS A 188 -18.13 -3.03 6.52
CA HIS A 188 -18.81 -2.80 5.25
C HIS A 188 -17.84 -3.03 4.10
N ILE A 189 -18.37 -3.50 2.97
CA ILE A 189 -17.66 -3.69 1.69
C ILE A 189 -18.35 -2.83 0.64
#